data_AF-A0A2K8N7A5-F1
#
_entry.id   AF-A0A2K8N7A5-F1
#
_cell.length_a   1.000
_cell.length_b   1.000
_cell.length_c   1.000
_cell.angle_alpha   90.00
_cell.angle_beta   90.00
_cell.angle_gamma   90.00
#
_symmetry.space_group_name_H-M   'P 1'
#
loop_
_entity.id
_entity.type
_entity.pdbx_description
1 polymer ?
#
loop_
_entity_poly.entity_id
_entity_poly.type
_entity_poly.pdbx_seq_one_letter_code
_entity_poly.pdbx_strand_id
1 'polypeptide(L)'
;MGAYTGQTLISIGEDRKLLTWNPSPSPDTRGYEIYYGTVVPNQKLNVGIISQNQYTLDLPPGSYQIFIRTWDTNENYSDSEIVTITI
;
A
#
# COMPACT_ATOMS: atom_id res chain seq x y z
N MET A 1 8.15 -12.94 -16.00
CA MET A 1 7.35 -11.91 -15.31
C MET A 1 6.68 -12.58 -14.12
N GLY A 2 7.38 -12.65 -13.00
CA GLY A 2 6.85 -13.30 -11.79
C GLY A 2 6.17 -12.25 -10.94
N ALA A 3 4.87 -12.38 -10.72
CA ALA A 3 4.19 -11.61 -9.69
C ALA A 3 4.86 -11.95 -8.34
N TYR A 4 5.40 -10.95 -7.66
CA TYR A 4 5.93 -11.14 -6.32
C TYR A 4 4.74 -11.25 -5.38
N THR A 5 4.20 -12.46 -5.26
CA THR A 5 3.13 -12.82 -4.31
C THR A 5 3.69 -12.94 -2.89
N GLY A 6 4.47 -11.95 -2.46
CA GLY A 6 4.70 -11.73 -1.03
C GLY A 6 3.44 -11.05 -0.52
N GLN A 7 2.62 -11.75 0.27
CA GLN A 7 1.46 -11.15 0.92
C GLN A 7 1.95 -9.99 1.80
N THR A 8 1.78 -8.77 1.29
CA THR A 8 1.93 -7.54 2.05
C THR A 8 0.80 -7.53 3.07
N LEU A 9 1.06 -8.08 4.27
CA LEU A 9 0.12 -7.99 5.38
C LEU A 9 -0.02 -6.53 5.75
N ILE A 10 -1.22 -6.01 5.59
CA ILE A 10 -1.54 -4.62 5.92
C ILE A 10 -2.11 -4.60 7.34
N SER A 11 -1.52 -3.77 8.19
CA SER A 11 -2.00 -3.52 9.54
C SER A 11 -2.28 -2.03 9.76
N ILE A 12 -3.24 -1.75 10.64
CA ILE A 12 -3.72 -0.42 10.98
C ILE A 12 -3.43 -0.15 12.46
N GLY A 13 -2.81 1.00 12.75
CA GLY A 13 -2.52 1.45 14.10
C GLY A 13 -3.78 1.71 14.94
N GLU A 14 -3.63 1.86 16.25
CA GLU A 14 -4.75 2.01 17.20
C GLU A 14 -5.61 3.25 16.93
N ASP A 15 -4.98 4.34 16.51
CA ASP A 15 -5.63 5.59 16.06
C ASP A 15 -6.20 5.52 14.63
N ARG A 16 -6.05 4.37 13.97
CA ARG A 16 -6.44 4.08 12.59
C ARG A 16 -5.82 4.96 11.52
N LYS A 17 -4.82 5.78 11.84
CA LYS A 17 -4.12 6.63 10.87
C LYS A 17 -2.82 6.03 10.39
N LEU A 18 -2.24 5.08 11.11
CA LEU A 18 -0.99 4.47 10.67
C LEU A 18 -1.24 3.18 9.88
N LEU A 19 -0.93 3.20 8.58
CA LEU A 19 -0.84 2.03 7.72
C LEU A 19 0.56 1.45 7.80
N THR A 20 0.70 0.15 8.06
CA THR A 20 1.98 -0.55 8.05
C THR A 20 1.89 -1.81 7.20
N TRP A 21 3.03 -2.22 6.63
CA TRP A 21 3.08 -3.42 5.82
C TRP A 21 4.41 -4.17 5.88
N ASN A 22 4.40 -5.45 5.53
CA ASN A 22 5.63 -6.21 5.36
C ASN A 22 6.43 -5.73 4.14
N PRO A 23 7.76 -5.63 4.23
CA PRO A 23 8.59 -5.31 3.09
C PRO A 23 8.50 -6.39 2.02
N SER A 24 8.61 -5.95 0.76
CA SER A 24 8.76 -6.84 -0.38
C SER A 24 10.02 -7.70 -0.20
N PRO A 25 9.96 -9.02 -0.49
CA PRO A 25 11.13 -9.90 -0.41
C PRO A 25 12.15 -9.64 -1.52
N SER A 26 11.79 -8.85 -2.55
CA SER A 26 12.70 -8.51 -3.63
C SER A 26 13.72 -7.45 -3.18
N PRO A 27 15.03 -7.72 -3.31
CA PRO A 27 16.07 -6.72 -3.01
C PRO A 27 16.04 -5.54 -3.99
N ASP A 28 15.43 -5.71 -5.16
CA ASP A 28 15.31 -4.69 -6.21
C ASP A 28 14.12 -3.74 -5.98
N THR A 29 13.50 -3.80 -4.80
CA THR A 29 12.36 -2.94 -4.47
C THR A 29 12.79 -1.48 -4.37
N ARG A 30 12.25 -0.64 -5.25
CA ARG A 30 12.46 0.81 -5.26
C ARG A 30 11.58 1.51 -4.22
N GLY A 31 10.42 0.94 -3.93
CA GLY A 31 9.51 1.41 -2.89
C GLY A 31 8.05 1.15 -3.22
N TYR A 32 7.16 1.92 -2.59
CA TYR A 32 5.73 1.63 -2.53
C TYR A 32 4.87 2.84 -2.92
N GLU A 33 3.70 2.55 -3.47
CA GLU A 33 2.59 3.47 -3.68
C GLU A 33 1.34 2.92 -3.02
N ILE A 34 0.51 3.80 -2.48
CA ILE A 34 -0.72 3.43 -1.79
C ILE A 34 -1.89 3.91 -2.62
N TYR A 35 -2.82 3.00 -2.88
CA TYR A 35 -4.04 3.28 -3.62
C TYR A 35 -5.25 3.08 -2.71
N TYR A 36 -6.24 3.97 -2.82
CA TYR A 36 -7.45 3.93 -2.02
C TYR A 36 -8.70 4.30 -2.85
N GLY A 37 -9.87 3.96 -2.31
CA GLY A 37 -11.17 4.38 -2.83
C GLY A 37 -12.32 3.75 -2.05
N THR A 38 -13.54 4.25 -2.22
CA THR A 38 -14.71 3.80 -1.43
C THR A 38 -15.39 2.54 -1.99
N VAL A 39 -15.18 2.26 -3.28
CA VAL A 39 -15.74 1.08 -3.97
C VAL A 39 -14.66 0.36 -4.79
N VAL A 40 -13.74 1.13 -5.39
CA VAL A 40 -12.58 0.63 -6.11
C VAL A 40 -11.37 1.51 -5.77
N PRO A 41 -10.21 0.94 -5.43
CA PRO A 41 -9.04 1.71 -5.00
C PRO A 41 -8.25 2.27 -6.20
N ASN A 42 -8.75 3.30 -6.87
CA ASN A 42 -8.11 3.86 -8.07
C ASN A 42 -7.41 5.21 -7.84
N GLN A 43 -7.47 5.74 -6.61
CA GLN A 43 -6.83 7.02 -6.28
C GLN A 43 -5.52 6.77 -5.55
N LYS A 44 -4.44 7.43 -5.99
CA LYS A 44 -3.16 7.37 -5.28
C LYS A 44 -3.22 8.28 -4.06
N LEU A 45 -2.83 7.76 -2.90
CA LEU A 45 -2.88 8.49 -1.63
C LEU A 45 -1.62 9.30 -1.36
N ASN A 46 -0.45 8.80 -1.76
CA ASN A 46 0.84 9.42 -1.48
C ASN A 46 1.42 10.16 -2.69
N VAL A 47 2.27 11.16 -2.45
CA VAL A 47 3.09 11.79 -3.48
C VAL A 47 4.43 11.07 -3.58
N GLY A 48 4.87 10.74 -4.80
CA GLY A 48 6.15 10.05 -5.03
C GLY A 48 6.14 8.56 -4.68
N ILE A 49 7.33 8.00 -4.45
CA ILE A 49 7.56 6.61 -4.01
C ILE A 49 7.91 6.63 -2.52
N ILE A 50 7.27 5.78 -1.73
CA ILE A 50 7.56 5.61 -0.31
C ILE A 50 8.69 4.58 -0.16
N SER A 51 9.78 4.96 0.52
CA SER A 51 10.90 4.05 0.80
C SER A 51 10.75 3.27 2.12
N GLN A 52 9.81 3.67 2.97
CA GLN A 52 9.49 3.03 4.24
C GLN A 52 8.34 2.02 4.10
N ASN A 53 8.13 1.22 5.14
CA ASN A 53 7.06 0.22 5.23
C ASN A 53 5.86 0.69 6.07
N GLN A 54 5.66 2.00 6.10
CA GLN A 54 4.60 2.65 6.85
C GLN A 54 4.16 3.94 6.17
N TYR A 55 2.91 4.34 6.41
CA TYR A 55 2.34 5.58 5.91
C TYR A 55 1.23 6.10 6.83
N THR A 56 1.24 7.40 7.09
CA THR A 56 0.16 8.06 7.84
C THR A 56 -0.96 8.44 6.89
N LEU A 57 -2.11 7.80 7.03
CA LEU A 57 -3.35 8.07 6.33
C LEU A 57 -3.87 9.46 6.70
N ASP A 58 -4.05 10.30 5.68
CA ASP A 58 -4.70 11.60 5.79
C ASP A 58 -6.03 11.55 5.00
N LEU A 59 -6.96 10.77 5.53
CA LEU A 59 -8.30 10.57 4.97
C LEU A 59 -9.35 11.03 5.97
N PRO A 60 -10.47 11.62 5.51
CA PRO A 60 -11.61 11.88 6.39
C PRO A 60 -12.21 10.58 6.92
N PRO A 61 -13.01 10.63 8.01
CA PRO A 61 -13.69 9.46 8.54
C PRO A 61 -14.56 8.78 7.48
N GLY A 62 -14.46 7.46 7.37
CA GLY A 62 -15.10 6.72 6.30
C GLY A 62 -14.55 5.31 6.09
N SER A 63 -15.20 4.55 5.22
CA SER A 63 -14.77 3.21 4.83
C SER A 63 -14.10 3.23 3.46
N TYR A 64 -12.92 2.61 3.37
CA TYR A 64 -12.09 2.64 2.18
C TYR A 64 -11.52 1.26 1.88
N GLN A 65 -11.49 0.90 0.60
CA GLN A 65 -10.63 -0.14 0.07
C GLN A 65 -9.24 0.43 -0.19
N ILE A 66 -8.20 -0.32 0.17
CA ILE A 66 -6.80 0.06 -0.01
C ILE A 66 -6.01 -1.13 -0.56
N PHE A 67 -5.05 -0.86 -1.44
CA PHE A 67 -3.94 -1.77 -1.71
C PHE A 67 -2.63 -1.00 -1.83
N ILE A 68 -1.52 -1.73 -1.76
CA ILE A 68 -0.17 -1.21 -1.89
C ILE A 68 0.44 -1.78 -3.16
N ARG A 69 0.94 -0.90 -4.02
CA ARG A 69 1.73 -1.24 -5.19
C ARG A 69 3.20 -1.14 -4.85
N THR A 70 3.94 -2.22 -5.05
CA THR A 70 5.40 -2.26 -4.94
C THR A 70 6.00 -2.02 -6.32
N TRP A 71 7.00 -1.15 -6.42
CA TRP A 71 7.78 -0.92 -7.65
C TRP A 71 9.19 -1.48 -7.51
N ASP A 72 9.68 -2.15 -8.55
CA ASP A 72 11.10 -2.55 -8.65
C ASP A 72 11.92 -1.55 -9.49
N THR A 73 13.25 -1.71 -9.47
CA THR A 73 14.19 -0.88 -10.24
C THR A 73 14.05 -1.02 -11.75
N ASN A 74 13.32 -2.03 -12.23
CA ASN A 74 13.11 -2.36 -13.63
C ASN A 74 11.71 -1.91 -14.12
N GLU A 75 11.04 -1.05 -13.34
CA GLU A 75 9.70 -0.52 -13.61
C GLU A 75 8.60 -1.61 -13.68
N ASN A 76 8.84 -2.79 -13.11
CA ASN A 76 7.76 -3.72 -12.83
C ASN A 76 7.09 -3.35 -11.51
N TYR A 77 5.83 -3.75 -11.40
CA TYR A 77 5.07 -3.60 -10.18
C TYR A 77 4.32 -4.86 -9.78
N SER A 78 4.01 -4.94 -8.49
CA SER A 78 3.13 -5.96 -7.93
C SER A 78 2.19 -5.31 -6.92
N ASP A 79 0.94 -5.75 -6.93
CA ASP A 79 -0.11 -5.22 -6.06
C ASP A 79 -0.34 -6.18 -4.88
N SER A 80 -0.59 -5.62 -3.69
CA SER A 80 -1.05 -6.38 -2.53
C SER A 80 -2.50 -6.83 -2.70
N GLU A 81 -3.00 -7.60 -1.72
CA GLU A 81 -4.44 -7.78 -1.58
C GLU A 81 -5.12 -6.43 -1.29
N ILE A 82 -6.40 -6.33 -1.67
CA ILE A 82 -7.26 -5.22 -1.31
C ILE A 82 -7.81 -5.48 0.09
N VAL A 83 -7.66 -4.50 0.97
CA VAL A 83 -8.18 -4.52 2.33
C VAL A 83 -9.17 -3.39 2.53
N THR A 84 -10.23 -3.66 3.28
CA THR A 84 -11.17 -2.64 3.72
C THR A 84 -10.75 -2.11 5.08
N ILE A 85 -10.64 -0.79 5.19
CA ILE A 85 -10.34 -0.10 6.45
C ILE A 85 -11.44 0.90 6.76
N THR A 86 -11.56 1.29 8.03
CA THR A 86 -12.49 2.33 8.46
C THR A 86 -11.78 3.33 9.35
N ILE A 87 -11.67 4.57 8.90
CA ILE A 87 -11.11 5.70 9.65
C ILE A 87 -12.17 6.27 10.57
#